data_AF-A0A645F4A8-F1
#
_entry.id   AF-A0A645F4A8-F1
#
_cell.length_a   1.000
_cell.length_b   1.000
_cell.length_c   1.000
_cell.angle_alpha   90.00
_cell.angle_beta   90.00
_cell.angle_gamma   90.00
#
_symmetry.space_group_name_H-M   'P 1'
#
loop_
_entity.id
_entity.type
_entity.pdbx_description
1 polymer ?
#
loop_
_entity_poly.entity_id
_entity_poly.type
_entity_poly.pdbx_seq_one_letter_code
_entity_poly.pdbx_strand_id
1 'polypeptide(L)'
;MKAIQQDFLVQALYKFPNKFIYQLLHEISENLQDYIQGIYKEASDIRKEKNIVELSTEDIAKKIEEMSISLVVALYQLIATTTSTKKTIDALDAFNYKDNSNYSIMNLMMNEKARDIKTFSNKAIKIYNESPLRLMKALVRFTVRNYFLDHDVKFMSEVQALVDNVFEDQTKQKIKNEIVRNKLKALQS
;
A
#
# COMPACT_ATOMS: atom_id res chain seq x y z
N MET A 1 25.49 1.21 -14.45
CA MET A 1 25.68 0.46 -13.20
C MET A 1 26.33 -0.85 -13.58
N LYS A 2 27.32 -1.36 -12.85
CA LYS A 2 27.89 -2.69 -13.16
C LYS A 2 26.82 -3.76 -12.81
N ALA A 3 26.74 -4.87 -13.56
CA ALA A 3 25.70 -5.89 -13.38
C ALA A 3 25.55 -6.36 -11.92
N ILE A 4 26.67 -6.62 -11.23
CA ILE A 4 26.70 -7.02 -9.82
C ILE A 4 26.05 -5.99 -8.88
N GLN A 5 26.27 -4.69 -9.15
CA GLN A 5 25.69 -3.61 -8.35
C GLN A 5 24.17 -3.52 -8.56
N GLN A 6 23.71 -3.80 -9.79
CA GLN A 6 22.31 -3.82 -10.14
C GLN A 6 21.59 -5.00 -9.46
N ASP A 7 22.20 -6.20 -9.48
CA ASP A 7 21.65 -7.37 -8.80
C ASP A 7 21.57 -7.17 -7.28
N PHE A 8 22.61 -6.58 -6.68
CA PHE A 8 22.60 -6.24 -5.27
C PHE A 8 21.50 -5.24 -4.94
N LEU A 9 21.33 -4.20 -5.77
CA LEU A 9 20.28 -3.21 -5.58
C LEU A 9 18.89 -3.83 -5.64
N VAL A 10 18.62 -4.67 -6.64
CA VAL A 10 17.34 -5.40 -6.76
C VAL A 10 17.10 -6.25 -5.52
N GLN A 11 18.12 -6.98 -5.04
CA GLN A 11 18.02 -7.75 -3.81
C GLN A 11 17.77 -6.87 -2.58
N ALA A 12 18.43 -5.72 -2.47
CA ALA A 12 18.23 -4.82 -1.35
C ALA A 12 16.80 -4.28 -1.32
N LEU A 13 16.29 -3.80 -2.45
CA LEU A 13 14.94 -3.21 -2.57
C LEU A 13 13.83 -4.23 -2.33
N TYR A 14 14.00 -5.47 -2.79
CA TYR A 14 12.99 -6.51 -2.57
C TYR A 14 13.15 -7.27 -1.25
N LYS A 15 14.36 -7.62 -0.82
CA LYS A 15 14.53 -8.50 0.35
C LYS A 15 14.59 -7.73 1.66
N PHE A 16 15.30 -6.60 1.71
CA PHE A 16 15.60 -5.94 3.00
C PHE A 16 14.34 -5.40 3.70
N PRO A 17 13.44 -4.64 3.04
CA PRO A 17 12.21 -4.20 3.71
C PRO A 17 11.37 -5.36 4.21
N ASN A 18 11.30 -6.46 3.45
CA ASN A 18 10.55 -7.65 3.86
C ASN A 18 11.14 -8.34 5.08
N LYS A 19 12.48 -8.48 5.12
CA LYS A 19 13.17 -9.02 6.30
C LYS A 19 12.97 -8.13 7.52
N PHE A 20 13.02 -6.81 7.34
CA PHE A 20 12.82 -5.86 8.43
C PHE A 20 11.39 -5.92 9.00
N ILE A 21 10.36 -5.93 8.14
CA ILE A 21 8.96 -6.09 8.58
C ILE A 21 8.79 -7.41 9.34
N TYR A 22 9.33 -8.50 8.80
CA TYR A 22 9.25 -9.80 9.46
C TYR A 22 9.88 -9.75 10.85
N GLN A 23 11.10 -9.22 10.98
CA GLN A 23 11.79 -9.09 12.27
C GLN A 23 11.00 -8.26 13.29
N LEU A 24 10.28 -7.22 12.84
CA LEU A 24 9.47 -6.39 13.74
C LEU A 24 8.15 -7.02 14.17
N LEU A 25 7.50 -7.78 13.27
CA LEU A 25 6.12 -8.21 13.48
C LEU A 25 5.97 -9.69 13.78
N HIS A 26 7.03 -10.49 13.67
CA HIS A 26 6.94 -11.94 13.79
C HIS A 26 6.46 -12.38 15.18
N GLU A 27 7.06 -11.87 16.26
CA GLU A 27 6.65 -12.21 17.64
C GLU A 27 5.19 -11.83 17.92
N ILE A 28 4.77 -10.66 17.41
CA ILE A 28 3.38 -10.20 17.51
C ILE A 28 2.46 -11.13 16.73
N SER A 29 2.88 -11.58 15.54
CA SER A 29 2.08 -12.48 14.71
C SER A 29 1.89 -13.86 15.34
N GLU A 30 2.90 -14.37 16.06
CA GLU A 30 2.82 -15.68 16.72
C GLU A 30 1.89 -15.65 17.95
N ASN A 31 1.82 -14.51 18.64
CA ASN A 31 1.04 -14.36 19.88
C ASN A 31 -0.13 -13.38 19.72
N LEU A 32 -0.64 -13.20 18.49
CA LEU A 32 -1.58 -12.12 18.16
C LEU A 32 -2.84 -12.12 19.03
N GLN A 33 -3.38 -13.30 19.35
CA GLN A 33 -4.57 -13.42 20.19
C GLN A 33 -4.32 -12.96 21.63
N ASP A 34 -3.16 -13.28 22.20
CA ASP A 34 -2.79 -12.86 23.55
C ASP A 34 -2.64 -11.33 23.62
N TYR A 35 -2.05 -10.72 22.58
CA TYR A 35 -1.99 -9.26 22.46
C TYR A 35 -3.38 -8.63 22.31
N ILE A 36 -4.26 -9.19 21.46
CA ILE A 36 -5.64 -8.71 21.31
C ILE A 36 -6.36 -8.76 22.67
N GLN A 37 -6.25 -9.87 23.39
CA GLN A 37 -6.92 -10.07 24.66
C GLN A 37 -6.36 -9.15 25.77
N GLY A 38 -5.04 -8.94 25.78
CA GLY A 38 -4.39 -8.00 26.70
C GLY A 38 -4.89 -6.57 26.50
N ILE A 39 -4.88 -6.09 25.25
CA ILE A 39 -5.39 -4.75 24.90
C ILE A 39 -6.88 -4.65 25.19
N TYR A 40 -7.66 -5.71 24.93
CA TYR A 40 -9.09 -5.76 25.23
C TYR A 40 -9.38 -5.53 26.70
N LYS A 41 -8.66 -6.25 27.57
CA LYS A 41 -8.84 -6.15 29.01
C LYS A 41 -8.57 -4.72 29.49
N GLU A 42 -7.41 -4.16 29.13
CA GLU A 42 -7.03 -2.79 29.52
C GLU A 42 -8.00 -1.73 28.97
N ALA A 43 -8.37 -1.83 27.70
CA ALA A 43 -9.27 -0.86 27.06
C ALA A 43 -10.69 -0.93 27.64
N SER A 44 -11.18 -2.13 27.97
CA SER A 44 -12.50 -2.33 28.56
C SER A 44 -12.59 -1.76 29.97
N ASP A 45 -11.55 -1.96 30.78
CA ASP A 45 -11.49 -1.43 32.15
C ASP A 45 -11.57 0.12 32.14
N ILE A 46 -10.76 0.78 31.30
CA ILE A 46 -10.77 2.25 31.15
C ILE A 46 -12.13 2.77 30.64
N ARG A 47 -12.78 2.05 29.72
CA ARG A 47 -14.07 2.47 29.15
C ARG A 47 -15.21 2.33 30.13
N LYS A 48 -15.21 1.27 30.96
CA LYS A 48 -16.17 1.08 32.04
C LYS A 48 -16.07 2.21 33.07
N GLU A 49 -14.86 2.58 33.47
CA GLU A 49 -14.63 3.72 34.39
C GLU A 49 -15.21 5.04 33.84
N LYS A 50 -15.23 5.21 32.52
CA LYS A 50 -15.69 6.43 31.84
C LYS A 50 -17.14 6.35 31.33
N ASN A 51 -17.87 5.26 31.61
CA ASN A 51 -19.22 5.01 31.06
C ASN A 51 -19.29 5.13 29.52
N ILE A 52 -18.27 4.64 28.82
CA ILE A 52 -18.20 4.63 27.35
C ILE A 52 -18.66 3.27 26.82
N VAL A 53 -19.24 3.26 25.61
CA VAL A 53 -19.62 2.05 24.85
C VAL A 53 -18.50 1.00 24.89
N GLU A 54 -18.89 -0.25 25.20
CA GLU A 54 -17.99 -1.39 25.25
C GLU A 54 -17.39 -1.69 23.86
N LEU A 55 -16.13 -2.13 23.86
CA LEU A 55 -15.49 -2.66 22.65
C LEU A 55 -15.72 -4.17 22.55
N SER A 56 -15.58 -4.71 21.34
CA SER A 56 -15.37 -6.15 21.12
C SER A 56 -13.88 -6.45 20.90
N THR A 57 -13.49 -7.71 21.07
CA THR A 57 -12.15 -8.20 20.68
C THR A 57 -11.91 -8.07 19.17
N GLU A 58 -12.96 -8.20 18.38
CA GLU A 58 -12.97 -8.04 16.92
C GLU A 58 -12.65 -6.60 16.51
N ASP A 59 -13.17 -5.61 17.24
CA ASP A 59 -12.87 -4.20 16.99
C ASP A 59 -11.37 -3.90 17.20
N ILE A 60 -10.77 -4.51 18.23
CA ILE A 60 -9.34 -4.38 18.53
C ILE A 60 -8.50 -5.07 17.46
N ALA A 61 -8.85 -6.30 17.11
CA ALA A 61 -8.18 -7.05 16.05
C ALA A 61 -8.16 -6.27 14.74
N LYS A 62 -9.31 -5.70 14.36
CA LYS A 62 -9.44 -4.85 13.17
C LYS A 62 -8.57 -3.61 13.24
N LYS A 63 -8.47 -2.96 14.41
CA LYS A 63 -7.60 -1.78 14.57
C LYS A 63 -6.12 -2.14 14.49
N ILE A 64 -5.71 -3.28 15.05
CA ILE A 64 -4.34 -3.79 14.92
C ILE A 64 -4.02 -4.11 13.46
N GLU A 65 -4.96 -4.72 12.73
CA GLU A 65 -4.82 -4.96 11.29
C GLU A 65 -4.62 -3.65 10.53
N GLU A 66 -5.49 -2.65 10.73
CA GLU A 66 -5.40 -1.33 10.09
C GLU A 66 -4.06 -0.62 10.37
N MET A 67 -3.57 -0.67 11.63
CA MET A 67 -2.28 -0.10 12.01
C MET A 67 -1.11 -0.84 11.36
N SER A 68 -1.18 -2.17 11.29
CA SER A 68 -0.16 -3.01 10.66
C SER A 68 -0.05 -2.75 9.16
N ILE A 69 -1.19 -2.63 8.47
CA ILE A 69 -1.24 -2.22 7.06
C ILE A 69 -0.56 -0.85 6.88
N SER A 70 -0.91 0.11 7.73
CA SER A 70 -0.35 1.47 7.67
C SER A 70 1.17 1.49 7.85
N LEU A 71 1.70 0.66 8.76
CA LEU A 71 3.14 0.52 8.97
C LEU A 71 3.85 -0.06 7.74
N VAL A 72 3.33 -1.16 7.18
CA VAL A 72 3.90 -1.81 5.98
C VAL A 72 3.91 -0.83 4.81
N VAL A 73 2.79 -0.14 4.60
CA VAL A 73 2.64 0.90 3.59
C VAL A 73 3.66 2.01 3.77
N ALA A 74 3.79 2.56 4.98
CA ALA A 74 4.71 3.67 5.25
C ALA A 74 6.17 3.30 4.93
N LEU A 75 6.60 2.10 5.29
CA LEU A 75 7.95 1.62 4.99
C LEU A 75 8.18 1.50 3.48
N TYR A 76 7.24 0.90 2.76
CA TYR A 76 7.39 0.73 1.32
C TYR A 76 7.33 2.08 0.58
N GLN A 77 6.45 2.98 1.02
CA GLN A 77 6.34 4.33 0.49
C GLN A 77 7.65 5.10 0.66
N LEU A 78 8.31 4.98 1.82
CA LEU A 78 9.61 5.61 2.08
C LEU A 78 10.66 5.12 1.08
N ILE A 79 10.75 3.81 0.87
CA ILE A 79 11.71 3.21 -0.06
C ILE A 79 11.39 3.62 -1.50
N ALA A 80 10.13 3.51 -1.92
CA ALA A 80 9.71 3.89 -3.25
C ALA A 80 10.01 5.38 -3.53
N THR A 81 9.69 6.26 -2.59
CA THR A 81 9.93 7.71 -2.74
C THR A 81 11.42 8.05 -2.86
N THR A 82 12.28 7.34 -2.13
CA THR A 82 13.72 7.64 -2.09
C THR A 82 14.53 6.95 -3.18
N THR A 83 14.03 5.86 -3.77
CA THR A 83 14.82 5.00 -4.68
C THR A 83 14.24 4.86 -6.08
N SER A 84 13.04 5.39 -6.34
CA SER A 84 12.40 5.29 -7.66
C SER A 84 13.06 6.20 -8.68
N THR A 85 13.69 5.57 -9.67
CA THR A 85 14.20 6.19 -10.89
C THR A 85 13.88 5.25 -12.04
N LYS A 86 13.91 5.75 -13.28
CA LYS A 86 13.72 4.89 -14.45
C LYS A 86 14.67 3.68 -14.44
N LYS A 87 15.96 3.89 -14.14
CA LYS A 87 16.97 2.82 -14.10
C LYS A 87 16.71 1.78 -13.03
N THR A 88 16.22 2.18 -11.86
CA THR A 88 15.92 1.24 -10.77
C THR A 88 14.66 0.46 -11.06
N ILE A 89 13.65 1.08 -11.68
CA ILE A 89 12.43 0.39 -12.12
C ILE A 89 12.75 -0.62 -13.23
N ASP A 90 13.53 -0.22 -14.25
CA ASP A 90 13.96 -1.11 -15.33
C ASP A 90 14.71 -2.35 -14.77
N ALA A 91 15.55 -2.14 -13.75
CA ALA A 91 16.26 -3.23 -13.08
C ALA A 91 15.33 -4.19 -12.32
N LEU A 92 14.32 -3.64 -11.65
CA LEU A 92 13.33 -4.44 -10.92
C LEU A 92 12.41 -5.21 -11.86
N ASP A 93 12.03 -4.62 -12.99
CA ASP A 93 11.17 -5.25 -14.00
C ASP A 93 11.89 -6.39 -14.74
N ALA A 94 13.23 -6.35 -14.82
CA ALA A 94 14.05 -7.44 -15.37
C ALA A 94 14.15 -8.67 -14.43
N PHE A 95 13.82 -8.50 -13.14
CA PHE A 95 13.79 -9.58 -12.16
C PHE A 95 12.41 -10.25 -12.13
N ASN A 96 12.32 -11.56 -11.84
CA ASN A 96 11.03 -12.22 -11.68
C ASN A 96 10.37 -11.86 -10.33
N TYR A 97 9.77 -10.67 -10.28
CA TYR A 97 9.09 -10.16 -9.08
C TYR A 97 7.67 -10.73 -8.89
N LYS A 98 7.13 -11.42 -9.90
CA LYS A 98 5.72 -11.86 -9.92
C LYS A 98 5.45 -13.06 -9.00
N ASP A 99 6.49 -13.83 -8.69
CA ASP A 99 6.40 -14.99 -7.80
C ASP A 99 6.24 -14.61 -6.32
N ASN A 100 6.33 -13.32 -5.99
CA ASN A 100 6.22 -12.82 -4.63
C ASN A 100 5.32 -11.59 -4.57
N SER A 101 4.25 -11.69 -3.78
CA SER A 101 3.25 -10.62 -3.62
C SER A 101 3.86 -9.32 -3.08
N ASN A 102 4.80 -9.41 -2.16
CA ASN A 102 5.47 -8.25 -1.57
C ASN A 102 6.36 -7.55 -2.60
N TYR A 103 7.02 -8.31 -3.48
CA TYR A 103 7.84 -7.75 -4.56
C TYR A 103 6.95 -7.09 -5.61
N SER A 104 5.79 -7.67 -5.89
CA SER A 104 4.79 -7.07 -6.78
C SER A 104 4.27 -5.73 -6.26
N ILE A 105 3.99 -5.61 -4.96
CA ILE A 105 3.58 -4.32 -4.36
C ILE A 105 4.72 -3.31 -4.36
N MET A 106 5.95 -3.71 -3.98
CA MET A 106 7.08 -2.78 -4.03
C MET A 106 7.33 -2.28 -5.46
N ASN A 107 7.27 -3.17 -6.46
CA ASN A 107 7.36 -2.79 -7.87
C ASN A 107 6.28 -1.78 -8.25
N LEU A 108 5.03 -2.04 -7.85
CA LEU A 108 3.90 -1.16 -8.12
C LEU A 108 4.09 0.23 -7.50
N MET A 109 4.52 0.31 -6.23
CA MET A 109 4.78 1.58 -5.53
C MET A 109 5.95 2.34 -6.14
N MET A 110 6.94 1.68 -6.72
CA MET A 110 7.99 2.38 -7.46
C MET A 110 7.51 2.90 -8.81
N ASN A 111 6.66 2.13 -9.51
CA ASN A 111 6.03 2.58 -10.75
C ASN A 111 5.05 3.74 -10.51
N GLU A 112 4.42 3.80 -9.34
CA GLU A 112 3.59 4.93 -8.91
C GLU A 112 4.39 6.26 -8.98
N LYS A 113 5.70 6.24 -8.67
CA LYS A 113 6.57 7.42 -8.74
C LYS A 113 7.08 7.77 -10.15
N ALA A 114 6.88 6.91 -11.15
CA ALA A 114 7.46 7.06 -12.48
C ALA A 114 6.66 7.97 -13.44
N ARG A 115 5.49 8.47 -13.02
CA ARG A 115 4.54 9.29 -13.82
C ARG A 115 4.03 8.63 -15.12
N ASP A 116 4.25 7.33 -15.30
CA ASP A 116 3.68 6.56 -16.42
C ASP A 116 2.36 5.91 -16.00
N ILE A 117 1.26 6.64 -16.22
CA ILE A 117 -0.10 6.19 -15.88
C ILE A 117 -0.46 4.87 -16.56
N LYS A 118 -0.02 4.63 -17.81
CA LYS A 118 -0.43 3.45 -18.57
C LYS A 118 0.20 2.20 -17.96
N THR A 119 1.51 2.24 -17.72
CA THR A 119 2.23 1.13 -17.08
C THR A 119 1.74 0.91 -15.65
N PHE A 120 1.55 1.99 -14.90
CA PHE A 120 1.03 1.93 -13.53
C PHE A 120 -0.37 1.29 -13.47
N SER A 121 -1.33 1.79 -14.26
CA SER A 121 -2.70 1.28 -14.31
C SER A 121 -2.74 -0.20 -14.63
N ASN A 122 -2.00 -0.64 -15.65
CA ASN A 122 -1.99 -2.05 -16.07
C ASN A 122 -1.44 -2.95 -14.96
N LYS A 123 -0.35 -2.55 -14.29
CA LYS A 123 0.23 -3.30 -13.17
C LYS A 123 -0.74 -3.35 -11.97
N ALA A 124 -1.35 -2.23 -11.61
CA ALA A 124 -2.28 -2.14 -10.49
C ALA A 124 -3.51 -3.05 -10.69
N ILE A 125 -4.16 -2.94 -11.85
CA ILE A 125 -5.34 -3.74 -12.20
C ILE A 125 -5.00 -5.23 -12.17
N LYS A 126 -3.85 -5.61 -12.76
CA LYS A 126 -3.39 -6.99 -12.78
C LYS A 126 -3.23 -7.56 -11.37
N ILE A 127 -2.46 -6.88 -10.51
CA ILE A 127 -2.22 -7.32 -9.12
C ILE A 127 -3.54 -7.41 -8.34
N TYR A 128 -4.44 -6.44 -8.53
CA TYR A 128 -5.74 -6.42 -7.85
C TYR A 128 -6.63 -7.61 -8.23
N ASN A 129 -6.69 -7.93 -9.52
CA ASN A 129 -7.54 -9.00 -10.06
C ASN A 129 -6.97 -10.40 -9.76
N GLU A 130 -5.65 -10.57 -9.83
CA GLU A 130 -5.00 -11.88 -9.64
C GLU A 130 -4.82 -12.25 -8.17
N SER A 131 -4.82 -11.29 -7.24
CA SER A 131 -4.58 -11.57 -5.82
C SER A 131 -5.84 -12.03 -5.08
N PRO A 132 -5.83 -13.21 -4.42
CA PRO A 132 -6.93 -13.62 -3.53
C PRO A 132 -6.86 -12.93 -2.16
N LEU A 133 -5.70 -12.36 -1.80
CA LEU A 133 -5.45 -11.80 -0.47
C LEU A 133 -6.09 -10.42 -0.32
N ARG A 134 -6.90 -10.26 0.73
CA ARG A 134 -7.54 -8.97 1.07
C ARG A 134 -6.52 -7.86 1.34
N LEU A 135 -5.45 -8.20 2.07
CA LEU A 135 -4.33 -7.29 2.35
C LEU A 135 -3.73 -6.71 1.07
N MET A 136 -3.45 -7.55 0.09
CA MET A 136 -2.88 -7.14 -1.18
C MET A 136 -3.80 -6.19 -1.94
N LYS A 137 -5.11 -6.47 -1.97
CA LYS A 137 -6.10 -5.57 -2.57
C LYS A 137 -6.14 -4.22 -1.85
N ALA A 138 -6.03 -4.20 -0.53
CA ALA A 138 -5.95 -2.98 0.26
C ALA A 138 -4.68 -2.16 -0.07
N LEU A 139 -3.53 -2.82 -0.18
CA LEU A 139 -2.26 -2.18 -0.57
C LEU A 139 -2.36 -1.57 -1.97
N VAL A 140 -2.91 -2.29 -2.97
CA VAL A 140 -3.11 -1.74 -4.31
C VAL A 140 -4.03 -0.51 -4.29
N ARG A 141 -5.17 -0.58 -3.60
CA ARG A 141 -6.10 0.57 -3.48
C ARG A 141 -5.39 1.78 -2.87
N PHE A 142 -4.57 1.57 -1.85
CA PHE A 142 -3.80 2.63 -1.22
C PHE A 142 -2.81 3.25 -2.21
N THR A 143 -2.02 2.44 -2.90
CA THR A 143 -1.04 2.93 -3.90
C THR A 143 -1.72 3.69 -5.04
N VAL A 144 -2.86 3.20 -5.53
CA VAL A 144 -3.64 3.90 -6.57
C VAL A 144 -4.18 5.23 -6.08
N ARG A 145 -4.67 5.31 -4.84
CA ARG A 145 -5.12 6.58 -4.26
C ARG A 145 -3.95 7.56 -4.14
N ASN A 146 -2.79 7.11 -3.69
CA ASN A 146 -1.59 7.97 -3.60
C ASN A 146 -1.15 8.48 -4.97
N TYR A 147 -1.21 7.65 -6.01
CA TYR A 147 -0.91 8.11 -7.37
C TYR A 147 -1.76 9.33 -7.75
N PHE A 148 -3.07 9.30 -7.47
CA PHE A 148 -3.98 10.42 -7.75
C PHE A 148 -3.78 11.65 -6.86
N LEU A 149 -3.16 11.49 -5.69
CA LEU A 149 -2.82 12.59 -4.80
C LEU A 149 -1.52 13.28 -5.23
N ASP A 150 -0.53 12.50 -5.67
CA ASP A 150 0.82 12.98 -5.97
C ASP A 150 0.97 13.48 -7.42
N HIS A 151 0.03 13.14 -8.30
CA HIS A 151 0.11 13.45 -9.73
C HIS A 151 -1.09 14.26 -10.22
N ASP A 152 -0.83 15.27 -11.04
CA ASP A 152 -1.89 15.93 -11.82
C ASP A 152 -2.27 15.04 -13.01
N VAL A 153 -3.27 14.19 -12.80
CA VAL A 153 -3.71 13.22 -13.82
C VAL A 153 -4.95 13.74 -14.54
N LYS A 154 -4.85 13.91 -15.86
CA LYS A 154 -6.05 14.11 -16.69
C LYS A 154 -6.91 12.86 -16.65
N PHE A 155 -8.22 13.06 -16.53
CA PHE A 155 -9.16 11.95 -16.41
C PHE A 155 -9.36 11.35 -17.81
N MET A 156 -8.48 10.40 -18.15
CA MET A 156 -8.42 9.71 -19.45
C MET A 156 -8.91 8.25 -19.32
N SER A 157 -8.96 7.52 -20.43
CA SER A 157 -9.38 6.11 -20.48
C SER A 157 -8.67 5.21 -19.45
N GLU A 158 -7.38 5.38 -19.26
CA GLU A 158 -6.53 4.59 -18.37
C GLU A 158 -6.85 4.85 -16.90
N VAL A 159 -7.20 6.10 -16.56
CA VAL A 159 -7.61 6.50 -15.22
C VAL A 159 -8.99 5.95 -14.91
N GLN A 160 -9.92 6.06 -15.86
CA GLN A 160 -11.27 5.53 -15.69
C GLN A 160 -11.24 4.01 -15.53
N ALA A 161 -10.49 3.29 -16.36
CA ALA A 161 -10.30 1.85 -16.23
C ALA A 161 -9.70 1.46 -14.87
N LEU A 162 -8.68 2.20 -14.40
CA LEU A 162 -8.06 1.96 -13.10
C LEU A 162 -9.06 2.14 -11.95
N VAL A 163 -9.83 3.24 -11.97
CA VAL A 163 -10.84 3.52 -10.94
C VAL A 163 -11.94 2.45 -10.95
N ASP A 164 -12.39 2.03 -12.12
CA ASP A 164 -13.50 1.09 -12.25
C ASP A 164 -13.15 -0.33 -11.81
N ASN A 165 -11.90 -0.75 -12.02
CA ASN A 165 -11.43 -2.09 -11.64
C ASN A 165 -11.04 -2.18 -10.15
N VAL A 166 -10.47 -1.11 -9.58
CA VAL A 166 -9.86 -1.17 -8.24
C VAL A 166 -10.82 -0.74 -7.13
N PHE A 167 -11.79 0.14 -7.42
CA PHE A 167 -12.70 0.69 -6.41
C PHE A 167 -14.16 0.31 -6.65
N GLU A 168 -14.92 0.19 -5.57
CA GLU A 168 -16.37 -0.01 -5.58
C GLU A 168 -17.11 1.33 -5.77
N ASP A 169 -18.35 1.30 -6.28
CA ASP A 169 -19.07 2.48 -6.78
C ASP A 169 -19.14 3.67 -5.80
N GLN A 170 -19.40 3.41 -4.51
CA GLN A 170 -19.43 4.46 -3.50
C GLN A 170 -18.06 5.15 -3.31
N THR A 171 -16.97 4.41 -3.51
CA THR A 171 -15.60 4.92 -3.39
C THR A 171 -15.16 5.60 -4.67
N LYS A 172 -15.64 5.14 -5.84
CA LYS A 172 -15.35 5.78 -7.14
C LYS A 172 -15.70 7.26 -7.13
N GLN A 173 -16.87 7.62 -6.61
CA GLN A 173 -17.31 9.03 -6.58
C GLN A 173 -16.41 9.90 -5.67
N LYS A 174 -15.98 9.35 -4.53
CA LYS A 174 -15.04 10.06 -3.63
C LYS A 174 -13.69 10.29 -4.29
N ILE A 175 -13.12 9.26 -4.92
CA ILE A 175 -11.85 9.35 -5.64
C ILE A 175 -11.94 10.33 -6.81
N LYS A 176 -13.02 10.30 -7.59
CA LYS A 176 -13.27 11.27 -8.68
C LYS A 176 -13.29 12.71 -8.15
N ASN A 177 -13.96 12.95 -7.02
CA ASN A 177 -13.99 14.27 -6.39
C ASN A 177 -12.62 14.71 -5.87
N GLU A 178 -11.80 13.80 -5.31
CA GLU A 178 -10.43 14.08 -4.87
C GLU A 178 -9.54 14.51 -6.04
N ILE A 179 -9.59 13.78 -7.17
CA ILE A 179 -8.85 14.10 -8.40
C ILE A 179 -9.21 15.50 -8.91
N VAL A 180 -10.50 15.83 -8.97
CA VAL A 180 -10.97 17.15 -9.42
C VAL A 180 -10.49 18.26 -8.49
N ARG A 181 -10.55 18.05 -7.17
CA ARG A 181 -10.07 19.05 -6.19
C ARG A 181 -8.56 19.32 -6.30
N ASN A 182 -7.75 18.29 -6.52
CA ASN A 182 -6.31 18.45 -6.67
C ASN A 182 -5.96 19.30 -7.91
N LYS A 183 -6.69 19.14 -9.01
CA LYS A 183 -6.57 20.01 -10.20
C LYS A 183 -6.85 21.46 -9.90
N LEU A 184 -7.95 21.73 -9.18
CA LEU A 184 -8.33 23.10 -8.84
C LEU A 184 -7.27 23.79 -7.99
N LYS A 185 -6.63 23.05 -7.06
CA LYS A 185 -5.51 23.57 -6.27
C LYS A 185 -4.28 23.87 -7.12
N ALA A 186 -3.93 23.00 -8.05
CA ALA A 186 -2.78 23.17 -8.94
C ALA A 186 -2.94 24.35 -9.93
N LEU A 187 -4.18 24.75 -10.24
CA LEU A 187 -4.48 25.93 -11.07
C LEU A 187 -4.43 27.27 -10.29
N GLN A 188 -4.38 27.21 -8.96
CA GLN A 188 -4.37 28.38 -8.07
C GLN A 188 -2.98 28.67 -7.48
N SER A 189 -1.99 27.82 -7.77
CA SER A 189 -0.59 27.93 -7.35
C SER A 189 0.31 28.34 -8.50
#